data_AF-A0A1I7T8Z0-F1
#
_entry.id   AF-A0A1I7T8Z0-F1
#
_cell.length_a   1.000
_cell.length_b   1.000
_cell.length_c   1.000
_cell.angle_alpha   90.00
_cell.angle_beta   90.00
_cell.angle_gamma   90.00
#
_symmetry.space_group_name_H-M   'P 1'
#
loop_
_entity.id
_entity.type
_entity.pdbx_description
1 polymer ?
#
loop_
_entity_poly.entity_id
_entity_poly.type
_entity_poly.pdbx_seq_one_letter_code
_entity_poly.pdbx_strand_id
1 'polypeptide(L)'
;MNDYPTWFVQEAPGSHGPAIVRLFEDGAQKFVLARELLDAMERAQMMSAELWKTEVMENMPELATFDFMELFKMLDKKDMQEIEFVRTPIRRTKHRVIFIPYHAGGYIIPAVDLLMELIHDTISVRKILQDVTEDKLSIICDILLNCFTTEEVKDLRFVKLTQVEKMKKDVLTQLQERVPDAFLKHKQEVYRVGLQGFTLKDLQNELERLGLVKTFPFIVEDYSEFVFEWTELEKKEEVLRTCDMHDALELCQRYALLSRHMELVDFLHYSGACSRLKMKCHRCRDAAAAKKEQTEKELEEKKGEGSNCQKEDDQVETLEKKLAAIDPNSETVAET
;
A
#
# COMPACT_ATOMS: atom_id res chain seq x y z
N MET A 1 -23.72 14.03 -10.87
CA MET A 1 -23.43 12.61 -10.54
C MET A 1 -24.01 11.79 -11.69
N ASN A 2 -23.16 11.03 -12.41
CA ASN A 2 -23.45 10.24 -13.61
C ASN A 2 -23.59 10.98 -14.95
N ASP A 3 -22.49 11.55 -15.46
CA ASP A 3 -22.47 12.04 -16.86
C ASP A 3 -21.98 11.00 -17.88
N TYR A 4 -21.36 9.87 -17.47
CA TYR A 4 -20.85 8.88 -18.44
C TYR A 4 -20.97 7.41 -17.99
N PRO A 5 -22.17 6.82 -17.95
CA PRO A 5 -22.35 5.38 -17.73
C PRO A 5 -21.76 4.52 -18.87
N THR A 6 -21.62 5.09 -20.07
CA THR A 6 -21.13 4.39 -21.28
C THR A 6 -19.62 4.12 -21.28
N TRP A 7 -18.83 4.84 -20.47
CA TRP A 7 -17.39 4.58 -20.32
C TRP A 7 -17.07 3.26 -19.62
N PHE A 8 -18.07 2.67 -18.94
CA PHE A 8 -17.95 1.38 -18.26
C PHE A 8 -18.70 0.26 -19.01
N VAL A 9 -19.30 0.55 -20.16
CA VAL A 9 -19.82 -0.47 -21.06
C VAL A 9 -18.64 -0.89 -21.94
N GLN A 10 -18.28 -2.17 -21.91
CA GLN A 10 -17.41 -2.75 -22.94
C GLN A 10 -18.06 -2.47 -24.29
N GLU A 11 -17.49 -1.54 -25.07
CA GLU A 11 -17.96 -1.30 -26.43
C GLU A 11 -17.91 -2.61 -27.23
N ALA A 12 -18.87 -2.77 -28.14
CA ALA A 12 -18.93 -3.95 -29.00
C ALA A 12 -17.61 -4.09 -29.78
N PRO A 13 -17.09 -5.32 -29.99
CA PRO A 13 -15.89 -5.52 -30.79
C PRO A 13 -16.04 -4.88 -32.17
N GLY A 14 -15.16 -3.94 -32.50
CA GLY A 14 -15.17 -3.19 -33.77
C GLY A 14 -15.52 -1.69 -33.68
N SER A 15 -15.63 -1.08 -32.49
CA SER A 15 -15.69 0.38 -32.38
C SER A 15 -14.33 1.02 -32.65
N HIS A 16 -14.31 2.04 -33.51
CA HIS A 16 -13.11 2.84 -33.84
C HIS A 16 -12.74 3.86 -32.73
N GLY A 17 -12.92 3.48 -31.46
CA GLY A 17 -12.59 4.32 -30.30
C GLY A 17 -11.11 4.24 -29.91
N PRO A 18 -10.58 5.24 -29.19
CA PRO A 18 -9.22 5.17 -28.63
C PRO A 18 -9.09 3.97 -27.67
N ALA A 19 -7.87 3.47 -27.48
CA ALA A 19 -7.62 2.40 -26.51
C ALA A 19 -7.78 2.94 -25.08
N ILE A 20 -8.92 2.68 -24.44
CA ILE A 20 -9.19 3.17 -23.07
C ILE A 20 -8.61 2.22 -22.03
N VAL A 21 -7.73 2.73 -21.16
CA VAL A 21 -7.04 1.96 -20.12
C VAL A 21 -7.13 2.65 -18.76
N ARG A 22 -7.34 1.89 -17.69
CA ARG A 22 -7.32 2.44 -16.32
C ARG A 22 -5.89 2.71 -15.87
N LEU A 23 -5.64 3.94 -15.45
CA LEU A 23 -4.43 4.33 -14.74
C LEU A 23 -4.71 4.32 -13.24
N PHE A 24 -4.25 3.29 -12.55
CA PHE A 24 -4.40 3.17 -11.10
C PHE A 24 -3.49 4.16 -10.40
N GLU A 25 -4.05 4.88 -9.42
CA GLU A 25 -3.29 5.80 -8.57
C GLU A 25 -3.31 5.29 -7.13
N ASP A 26 -2.13 4.94 -6.61
CA ASP A 26 -1.93 4.50 -5.24
C ASP A 26 -0.88 5.36 -4.53
N GLY A 27 -1.35 6.43 -3.89
CA GLY A 27 -0.46 7.47 -3.36
C GLY A 27 0.35 8.11 -4.49
N ALA A 28 1.67 8.00 -4.41
CA ALA A 28 2.58 8.51 -5.44
C ALA A 28 2.73 7.57 -6.65
N GLN A 29 2.27 6.32 -6.55
CA GLN A 29 2.43 5.33 -7.61
C GLN A 29 1.32 5.44 -8.64
N LYS A 30 1.71 5.28 -9.92
CA LYS A 30 0.82 5.26 -11.07
C LYS A 30 1.18 4.05 -11.92
N PHE A 31 0.21 3.19 -12.20
CA PHE A 31 0.44 1.94 -12.92
C PHE A 31 -0.82 1.46 -13.64
N VAL A 32 -0.67 0.55 -14.60
CA VAL A 32 -1.77 -0.06 -15.34
C VAL A 32 -1.75 -1.57 -15.18
N LEU A 33 -2.91 -2.21 -15.35
CA LEU A 33 -2.98 -3.66 -15.52
C LEU A 33 -2.52 -4.02 -16.93
N ALA A 34 -1.50 -4.89 -17.02
CA ALA A 34 -0.90 -5.27 -18.29
C ALA A 34 -1.92 -5.92 -19.25
N ARG A 35 -2.79 -6.78 -18.70
CA ARG A 35 -3.85 -7.41 -19.49
C ARG A 35 -4.91 -6.43 -19.97
N GLU A 36 -5.28 -5.45 -19.15
CA GLU A 36 -6.24 -4.41 -19.56
C GLU A 36 -5.71 -3.53 -20.68
N LEU A 37 -4.41 -3.24 -20.64
CA LEU A 37 -3.70 -2.53 -21.71
C LEU A 37 -3.74 -3.34 -23.00
N LEU A 38 -3.30 -4.61 -22.98
CA LEU A 38 -3.32 -5.46 -24.18
C LEU A 38 -4.74 -5.60 -24.76
N ASP A 39 -5.73 -5.91 -23.91
CA ASP A 39 -7.12 -6.08 -24.35
C ASP A 39 -7.65 -4.77 -24.98
N ALA A 40 -7.23 -3.59 -24.50
CA ALA A 40 -7.60 -2.30 -25.09
C ALA A 40 -6.91 -2.05 -26.43
N MET A 41 -5.62 -2.38 -26.54
CA MET A 41 -4.86 -2.27 -27.80
C MET A 41 -5.43 -3.18 -28.89
N GLU A 42 -5.78 -4.43 -28.55
CA GLU A 42 -6.42 -5.38 -29.47
C GLU A 42 -7.79 -4.86 -29.95
N ARG A 43 -8.62 -4.32 -29.04
CA ARG A 43 -9.93 -3.74 -29.39
C ARG A 43 -9.81 -2.53 -30.32
N ALA A 44 -8.83 -1.66 -30.05
CA ALA A 44 -8.55 -0.49 -30.88
C ALA A 44 -7.79 -0.83 -32.19
N GLN A 45 -7.49 -2.12 -32.43
CA GLN A 45 -6.76 -2.60 -33.61
C GLN A 45 -5.40 -1.92 -33.80
N MET A 46 -4.71 -1.63 -32.69
CA MET A 46 -3.37 -1.03 -32.72
C MET A 46 -2.36 -2.00 -33.36
N MET A 47 -1.47 -1.48 -34.21
CA MET A 47 -0.49 -2.31 -34.93
C MET A 47 0.46 -3.06 -34.00
N SER A 48 0.79 -2.48 -32.84
CA SER A 48 1.72 -3.05 -31.88
C SER A 48 1.09 -4.11 -30.96
N ALA A 49 -0.24 -4.30 -30.99
CA ALA A 49 -0.94 -5.22 -30.08
C ALA A 49 -0.43 -6.67 -30.20
N GLU A 50 -0.20 -7.16 -31.43
CA GLU A 50 0.28 -8.53 -31.65
C GLU A 50 1.72 -8.72 -31.15
N LEU A 51 2.58 -7.72 -31.33
CA LEU A 51 3.96 -7.75 -30.83
C LEU A 51 3.98 -7.71 -29.29
N TRP A 52 3.13 -6.90 -28.67
CA TRP A 52 2.97 -6.88 -27.21
C TRP A 52 2.51 -8.22 -26.65
N LYS A 53 1.57 -8.87 -27.35
CA LYS A 53 1.06 -10.18 -26.97
C LYS A 53 2.15 -11.25 -26.95
N THR A 54 3.01 -11.29 -27.96
CA THR A 54 4.03 -12.33 -28.13
C THR A 54 5.32 -12.01 -27.38
N GLU A 55 5.82 -10.78 -27.42
CA GLU A 55 7.14 -10.43 -26.88
C GLU A 55 7.09 -9.99 -25.40
N VAL A 56 5.97 -9.43 -24.95
CA VAL A 56 5.86 -8.86 -23.60
C VAL A 56 4.97 -9.71 -22.69
N MET A 57 3.87 -10.25 -23.22
CA MET A 57 2.81 -10.85 -22.39
C MET A 57 2.86 -12.37 -22.25
N GLU A 58 3.63 -13.09 -23.07
CA GLU A 58 3.61 -14.56 -23.14
C GLU A 58 3.83 -15.26 -21.79
N ASN A 59 4.68 -14.69 -20.92
CA ASN A 59 5.05 -15.29 -19.62
C ASN A 59 4.64 -14.45 -18.41
N MET A 60 3.77 -13.46 -18.60
CA MET A 60 3.40 -12.55 -17.52
C MET A 60 2.23 -13.09 -16.70
N PRO A 61 2.26 -12.94 -15.37
CA PRO A 61 1.11 -13.25 -14.53
C PRO A 61 -0.13 -12.48 -14.97
N GLU A 62 -1.31 -13.06 -14.75
CA GLU A 62 -2.57 -12.47 -15.21
C GLU A 62 -2.82 -11.07 -14.63
N LEU A 63 -2.49 -10.85 -13.35
CA LEU A 63 -2.64 -9.57 -12.68
C LEU A 63 -1.35 -8.73 -12.69
N ALA A 64 -0.45 -9.00 -13.64
CA ALA A 64 0.75 -8.20 -13.80
C ALA A 64 0.42 -6.73 -14.08
N THR A 65 1.28 -5.86 -13.58
CA THR A 65 1.14 -4.41 -13.72
C THR A 65 2.41 -3.81 -14.28
N PHE A 66 2.27 -2.72 -15.04
CA PHE A 66 3.39 -1.89 -15.45
C PHE A 66 3.31 -0.53 -14.78
N ASP A 67 4.43 -0.09 -14.21
CA ASP A 67 4.56 1.27 -13.73
C ASP A 67 4.44 2.24 -14.91
N PHE A 68 3.69 3.34 -14.71
CA PHE A 68 3.34 4.25 -15.80
C PHE A 68 4.57 4.87 -16.47
N MET A 69 5.62 5.14 -15.69
CA MET A 69 6.89 5.64 -16.20
C MET A 69 7.67 4.60 -17.01
N GLU A 70 7.49 3.31 -16.72
CA GLU A 70 8.10 2.22 -17.49
C GLU A 70 7.38 2.03 -18.83
N LEU A 71 6.05 2.18 -18.85
CA LEU A 71 5.28 2.15 -20.10
C LEU A 71 5.77 3.16 -21.12
N PHE A 72 6.15 4.36 -20.72
CA PHE A 72 6.73 5.38 -21.64
C PHE A 72 8.04 4.92 -22.31
N LYS A 73 8.75 3.97 -21.71
CA LYS A 73 9.98 3.40 -22.28
C LYS A 73 9.68 2.20 -23.17
N MET A 74 8.57 1.52 -22.93
CA MET A 74 8.15 0.31 -23.64
C MET A 74 7.30 0.61 -24.87
N LEU A 75 6.44 1.61 -24.80
CA LEU A 75 5.57 2.05 -25.89
C LEU A 75 6.23 3.19 -26.66
N ASP A 76 6.07 3.18 -27.99
CA ASP A 76 6.50 4.31 -28.79
C ASP A 76 5.56 5.53 -28.58
N LYS A 77 5.99 6.69 -29.07
CA LYS A 77 5.21 7.94 -28.91
C LYS A 77 3.85 7.89 -29.60
N LYS A 78 3.71 7.09 -30.65
CA LYS A 78 2.48 7.00 -31.44
C LYS A 78 1.46 6.15 -30.68
N ASP A 79 1.85 4.98 -30.20
CA ASP A 79 1.02 4.11 -29.39
C ASP A 79 0.56 4.82 -28.11
N MET A 80 1.45 5.56 -27.45
CA MET A 80 1.10 6.37 -26.28
C MET A 80 0.07 7.47 -26.57
N GLN A 81 -0.05 7.95 -27.82
CA GLN A 81 -1.07 8.94 -28.22
C GLN A 81 -2.40 8.30 -28.59
N GLU A 82 -2.41 7.02 -28.95
CA GLU A 82 -3.62 6.25 -29.29
C GLU A 82 -4.32 5.67 -28.04
N ILE A 83 -3.64 5.67 -26.89
CA ILE A 83 -4.16 5.20 -25.61
C ILE A 83 -4.70 6.38 -24.78
N GLU A 84 -5.95 6.26 -24.33
CA GLU A 84 -6.57 7.20 -23.38
C GLU A 84 -6.58 6.59 -21.97
N PHE A 85 -5.98 7.30 -21.02
CA PHE A 85 -5.86 6.85 -19.63
C PHE A 85 -6.95 7.43 -18.73
N VAL A 86 -7.73 6.56 -18.10
CA VAL A 86 -8.73 6.94 -17.10
C VAL A 86 -8.13 6.83 -15.71
N ARG A 87 -7.91 7.98 -15.07
CA ARG A 87 -7.40 8.05 -13.69
C ARG A 87 -8.35 7.33 -12.74
N THR A 88 -7.84 6.30 -12.08
CA THR A 88 -8.60 5.39 -11.22
C THR A 88 -7.91 5.33 -9.86
N PRO A 89 -8.18 6.30 -8.96
CA PRO A 89 -7.58 6.29 -7.64
C PRO A 89 -8.08 5.09 -6.82
N ILE A 90 -7.15 4.40 -6.15
CA ILE A 90 -7.50 3.29 -5.27
C ILE A 90 -8.18 3.85 -4.02
N ARG A 91 -9.50 3.65 -3.97
CA ARG A 91 -10.32 4.06 -2.84
C ARG A 91 -10.14 3.07 -1.70
N ARG A 92 -10.09 3.58 -0.47
CA ARG A 92 -9.94 2.77 0.74
C ARG A 92 -10.93 3.19 1.80
N THR A 93 -11.38 2.21 2.58
CA THR A 93 -12.00 2.47 3.87
C THR A 93 -10.98 2.18 4.98
N LYS A 94 -11.33 2.52 6.22
CA LYS A 94 -10.44 2.32 7.37
C LYS A 94 -10.11 0.85 7.63
N HIS A 95 -11.09 -0.05 7.49
CA HIS A 95 -10.97 -1.45 7.93
C HIS A 95 -11.33 -2.48 6.86
N ARG A 96 -11.99 -2.08 5.77
CA ARG A 96 -12.44 -2.97 4.70
C ARG A 96 -11.87 -2.56 3.36
N VAL A 97 -11.48 -3.56 2.60
CA VAL A 97 -10.97 -3.36 1.24
C VAL A 97 -12.14 -3.06 0.30
N ILE A 98 -11.91 -2.15 -0.64
CA ILE A 98 -12.88 -1.83 -1.69
C ILE A 98 -12.56 -2.70 -2.90
N PHE A 99 -13.58 -3.41 -3.39
CA PHE A 99 -13.43 -4.29 -4.53
C PHE A 99 -13.34 -3.47 -5.82
N ILE A 100 -12.35 -3.80 -6.65
CA ILE A 100 -12.15 -3.19 -7.95
C ILE A 100 -12.68 -4.17 -8.99
N PRO A 101 -13.66 -3.77 -9.82
CA PRO A 101 -14.13 -4.61 -10.92
C PRO A 101 -12.97 -4.99 -11.85
N TYR A 102 -12.96 -6.26 -12.26
CA TYR A 102 -11.98 -6.87 -13.15
C TYR A 102 -12.70 -7.75 -14.19
N HIS A 103 -11.95 -8.21 -15.20
CA HIS A 103 -12.43 -8.97 -16.36
C HIS A 103 -13.52 -10.01 -16.04
N ALA A 104 -14.48 -10.17 -16.96
CA ALA A 104 -15.59 -11.14 -16.89
C ALA A 104 -16.45 -11.08 -15.59
N GLY A 105 -16.62 -9.90 -15.01
CA GLY A 105 -17.42 -9.70 -13.80
C GLY A 105 -16.72 -10.14 -12.51
N GLY A 106 -15.42 -10.40 -12.57
CA GLY A 106 -14.58 -10.66 -11.42
C GLY A 106 -14.26 -9.38 -10.64
N TYR A 107 -13.63 -9.57 -9.48
CA TYR A 107 -13.12 -8.47 -8.66
C TYR A 107 -11.70 -8.76 -8.21
N ILE A 108 -10.92 -7.70 -8.11
CA ILE A 108 -9.57 -7.71 -7.55
C ILE A 108 -9.48 -6.74 -6.39
N ILE A 109 -8.49 -6.95 -5.52
CA ILE A 109 -8.16 -6.05 -4.43
C ILE A 109 -6.65 -5.83 -4.34
N PRO A 110 -6.18 -4.67 -3.84
CA PRO A 110 -4.75 -4.48 -3.60
C PRO A 110 -4.22 -5.50 -2.58
N ALA A 111 -3.08 -6.13 -2.88
CA ALA A 111 -2.47 -7.14 -2.00
C ALA A 111 -2.12 -6.54 -0.63
N VAL A 112 -1.66 -5.30 -0.61
CA VAL A 112 -1.39 -4.56 0.63
C VAL A 112 -2.67 -4.34 1.44
N ASP A 113 -3.79 -4.07 0.80
CA ASP A 113 -5.06 -3.88 1.52
C ASP A 113 -5.54 -5.17 2.17
N LEU A 114 -5.31 -6.32 1.53
CA LEU A 114 -5.55 -7.62 2.15
C LEU A 114 -4.67 -7.83 3.38
N LEU A 115 -3.36 -7.55 3.31
CA LEU A 115 -2.45 -7.69 4.45
C LEU A 115 -2.92 -6.81 5.62
N MET A 116 -3.26 -5.56 5.35
CA MET A 116 -3.74 -4.63 6.38
C MET A 116 -5.08 -5.10 6.99
N GLU A 117 -5.97 -5.68 6.19
CA GLU A 117 -7.21 -6.28 6.70
C GLU A 117 -6.93 -7.50 7.58
N LEU A 118 -5.99 -8.38 7.20
CA LEU A 118 -5.60 -9.55 8.01
C LEU A 118 -4.95 -9.14 9.34
N ILE A 119 -4.11 -8.12 9.34
CA ILE A 119 -3.52 -7.54 10.56
C ILE A 119 -4.62 -6.96 11.45
N HIS A 120 -5.54 -6.17 10.88
CA HIS A 120 -6.67 -5.61 11.63
C HIS A 120 -7.58 -6.69 12.22
N ASP A 121 -7.90 -7.74 11.45
CA ASP A 121 -8.71 -8.87 11.91
C ASP A 121 -8.02 -9.61 13.08
N THR A 122 -6.71 -9.81 12.98
CA THR A 122 -5.89 -10.45 14.02
C THR A 122 -5.85 -9.62 15.30
N ILE A 123 -5.63 -8.31 15.19
CA ILE A 123 -5.43 -7.38 16.31
C ILE A 123 -6.76 -6.95 16.94
N SER A 124 -7.64 -6.35 16.15
CA SER A 124 -8.77 -5.57 16.66
C SER A 124 -10.06 -6.39 16.72
N VAL A 125 -10.27 -7.27 15.73
CA VAL A 125 -11.50 -8.09 15.66
C VAL A 125 -11.39 -9.32 16.56
N ARG A 126 -10.32 -10.10 16.40
CA ARG A 126 -10.12 -11.37 17.11
C ARG A 126 -9.30 -11.24 18.38
N LYS A 127 -8.54 -10.14 18.53
CA LYS A 127 -7.73 -9.85 19.71
C LYS A 127 -6.76 -10.99 20.03
N ILE A 128 -6.19 -11.58 18.98
CA ILE A 128 -5.35 -12.77 19.08
C ILE A 128 -4.14 -12.47 19.95
N LEU A 129 -3.59 -11.25 19.84
CA LEU A 129 -2.33 -10.85 20.47
C LEU A 129 -2.40 -10.58 21.99
N GLN A 130 -3.55 -10.72 22.64
CA GLN A 130 -3.66 -10.58 24.10
C GLN A 130 -3.06 -11.79 24.83
N ASP A 131 -2.08 -11.55 25.72
CA ASP A 131 -1.39 -12.59 26.52
C ASP A 131 -0.83 -13.76 25.68
N VAL A 132 -0.17 -13.41 24.57
CA VAL A 132 0.48 -14.37 23.66
C VAL A 132 1.97 -14.46 24.01
N THR A 133 2.51 -15.68 23.98
CA THR A 133 3.94 -15.91 24.21
C THR A 133 4.75 -15.62 22.96
N GLU A 134 6.04 -15.36 23.12
CA GLU A 134 6.93 -15.01 22.01
C GLU A 134 6.94 -16.06 20.88
N ASP A 135 6.99 -17.35 21.23
CA ASP A 135 6.98 -18.45 20.25
C ASP A 135 5.70 -18.47 19.41
N LYS A 136 4.56 -18.16 20.02
CA LYS A 136 3.27 -18.08 19.35
C LYS A 136 3.15 -16.83 18.50
N LEU A 137 3.73 -15.72 18.94
CA LEU A 137 3.80 -14.50 18.15
C LEU A 137 4.58 -14.73 16.84
N SER A 138 5.76 -15.38 16.89
CA SER A 138 6.50 -15.73 15.68
C SER A 138 5.66 -16.57 14.71
N ILE A 139 4.91 -17.56 15.22
CA ILE A 139 4.01 -18.37 14.40
C ILE A 139 2.92 -17.53 13.72
N ILE A 140 2.32 -16.58 14.44
CA ILE A 140 1.28 -15.68 13.89
C ILE A 140 1.87 -14.87 12.73
N CYS A 141 3.05 -14.30 12.91
CA CYS A 141 3.72 -13.51 11.89
C CYS A 141 4.08 -14.35 10.66
N ASP A 142 4.61 -15.56 10.86
CA ASP A 142 4.92 -16.48 9.77
C ASP A 142 3.67 -16.81 8.96
N ILE A 143 2.52 -17.05 9.61
CA ILE A 143 1.25 -17.31 8.92
C ILE A 143 0.85 -16.11 8.07
N LEU A 144 0.96 -14.88 8.60
CA LEU A 144 0.63 -13.66 7.85
C LEU A 144 1.58 -13.45 6.67
N LEU A 145 2.88 -13.63 6.86
CA LEU A 145 3.89 -13.45 5.81
C LEU A 145 3.74 -14.48 4.69
N ASN A 146 3.54 -15.75 5.05
CA ASN A 146 3.43 -16.86 4.09
C ASN A 146 2.26 -16.71 3.12
N CYS A 147 1.27 -15.86 3.44
CA CYS A 147 0.18 -15.55 2.51
C CYS A 147 0.63 -14.72 1.31
N PHE A 148 1.74 -13.98 1.41
CA PHE A 148 2.20 -13.05 0.38
C PHE A 148 3.53 -13.47 -0.26
N THR A 149 4.10 -14.60 0.16
CA THR A 149 5.35 -15.14 -0.39
C THR A 149 5.13 -16.31 -1.36
N THR A 150 3.88 -16.68 -1.64
CA THR A 150 3.56 -17.73 -2.61
C THR A 150 3.82 -17.25 -4.03
N GLU A 151 4.28 -18.13 -4.92
CA GLU A 151 4.50 -17.80 -6.35
C GLU A 151 3.24 -17.25 -7.04
N GLU A 152 2.04 -17.55 -6.52
CA GLU A 152 0.77 -17.06 -7.07
C GLU A 152 0.51 -15.57 -6.78
N VAL A 153 1.08 -15.02 -5.70
CA VAL A 153 0.76 -13.67 -5.18
C VAL A 153 1.99 -12.80 -5.04
N LYS A 154 3.17 -13.41 -4.94
CA LYS A 154 4.45 -12.74 -4.83
C LYS A 154 4.62 -11.75 -6.00
N ASP A 155 5.08 -10.55 -5.66
CA ASP A 155 5.33 -9.44 -6.58
C ASP A 155 4.07 -8.89 -7.31
N LEU A 156 2.86 -9.36 -6.98
CA LEU A 156 1.62 -8.83 -7.52
C LEU A 156 1.05 -7.70 -6.67
N ARG A 157 0.65 -6.61 -7.33
CA ARG A 157 -0.04 -5.47 -6.69
C ARG A 157 -1.49 -5.81 -6.32
N PHE A 158 -2.11 -6.75 -7.04
CA PHE A 158 -3.50 -7.14 -6.87
C PHE A 158 -3.67 -8.64 -6.65
N VAL A 159 -4.76 -9.01 -5.98
CA VAL A 159 -5.19 -10.39 -5.75
C VAL A 159 -6.65 -10.53 -6.17
N LYS A 160 -7.01 -11.66 -6.78
CA LYS A 160 -8.42 -11.94 -7.13
C LYS A 160 -9.26 -12.17 -5.88
N LEU A 161 -10.50 -11.68 -5.87
CA LEU A 161 -11.41 -11.87 -4.74
C LEU A 161 -11.63 -13.36 -4.39
N THR A 162 -11.67 -14.24 -5.39
CA THR A 162 -11.78 -15.69 -5.18
C THR A 162 -10.58 -16.28 -4.43
N GLN A 163 -9.38 -15.77 -4.68
CA GLN A 163 -8.17 -16.15 -3.93
C GLN A 163 -8.19 -15.54 -2.53
N VAL A 164 -8.66 -14.30 -2.38
CA VAL A 164 -8.74 -13.60 -1.08
C VAL A 164 -9.59 -14.39 -0.07
N GLU A 165 -10.75 -14.90 -0.49
CA GLU A 165 -11.62 -15.69 0.39
C GLU A 165 -10.93 -16.95 0.88
N LYS A 166 -10.20 -17.64 -0.02
CA LYS A 166 -9.39 -18.80 0.31
C LYS A 166 -8.26 -18.44 1.28
N MET A 167 -7.49 -17.38 0.99
CA MET A 167 -6.39 -16.92 1.84
C MET A 167 -6.87 -16.56 3.25
N LYS A 168 -7.98 -15.81 3.38
CA LYS A 168 -8.56 -15.46 4.69
C LYS A 168 -8.95 -16.70 5.49
N LYS A 169 -9.54 -17.69 4.82
CA LYS A 169 -9.89 -18.97 5.45
C LYS A 169 -8.64 -19.75 5.87
N ASP A 170 -7.65 -19.83 5.00
CA ASP A 170 -6.41 -20.57 5.26
C ASP A 170 -5.63 -19.94 6.43
N VAL A 171 -5.53 -18.61 6.50
CA VAL A 171 -4.95 -17.88 7.66
C VAL A 171 -5.70 -18.25 8.93
N LEU A 172 -7.03 -18.15 8.93
CA LEU A 172 -7.84 -18.43 10.10
C LEU A 172 -7.65 -19.88 10.57
N THR A 173 -7.70 -20.84 9.66
CA THR A 173 -7.49 -22.26 9.97
C THR A 173 -6.10 -22.49 10.57
N GLN A 174 -5.04 -21.95 9.96
CA GLN A 174 -3.69 -22.10 10.48
C GLN A 174 -3.51 -21.47 11.87
N LEU A 175 -4.11 -20.30 12.10
CA LEU A 175 -4.09 -19.65 13.42
C LEU A 175 -4.80 -20.50 14.47
N GLN A 176 -5.96 -21.08 14.15
CA GLN A 176 -6.72 -21.95 15.05
C GLN A 176 -5.97 -23.24 15.37
N GLU A 177 -5.29 -23.83 14.40
CA GLU A 177 -4.57 -25.10 14.58
C GLU A 177 -3.25 -24.93 15.34
N ARG A 178 -2.49 -23.87 15.02
CA ARG A 178 -1.11 -23.69 15.53
C ARG A 178 -1.06 -22.84 16.80
N VAL A 179 -2.08 -22.01 17.01
CA VAL A 179 -2.19 -21.12 18.18
C VAL A 179 -3.59 -21.22 18.83
N PRO A 180 -4.09 -22.44 19.14
CA PRO A 180 -5.46 -22.64 19.63
C PRO A 180 -5.73 -21.89 20.93
N ASP A 181 -4.74 -21.80 21.81
CA ASP A 181 -4.88 -21.12 23.10
C ASP A 181 -5.20 -19.63 22.94
N ALA A 182 -4.72 -18.99 21.87
CA ALA A 182 -5.06 -17.60 21.59
C ALA A 182 -6.53 -17.44 21.18
N PHE A 183 -7.24 -18.50 20.78
CA PHE A 183 -8.68 -18.45 20.49
C PHE A 183 -9.53 -18.88 21.69
N LEU A 184 -9.03 -19.77 22.52
CA LEU A 184 -9.76 -20.30 23.67
C LEU A 184 -9.73 -19.37 24.89
N LYS A 185 -8.71 -18.51 25.01
CA LYS A 185 -8.61 -17.53 26.08
C LYS A 185 -9.72 -16.48 25.98
N HIS A 186 -10.28 -16.13 27.14
CA HIS A 186 -11.20 -14.99 27.26
C HIS A 186 -10.52 -13.70 26.80
N LYS A 187 -11.20 -12.95 25.92
CA LYS A 187 -10.70 -11.70 25.35
C LYS A 187 -11.21 -10.51 26.15
N GLN A 188 -10.28 -9.67 26.58
CA GLN A 188 -10.61 -8.45 27.28
C GLN A 188 -11.12 -7.39 26.29
N GLU A 189 -12.18 -6.70 26.67
CA GLU A 189 -12.70 -5.54 25.97
C GLU A 189 -11.95 -4.28 26.37
N VAL A 190 -11.81 -3.34 25.44
CA VAL A 190 -11.25 -2.01 25.71
C VAL A 190 -12.22 -1.24 26.61
N TYR A 191 -11.69 -0.58 27.63
CA TYR A 191 -12.52 0.21 28.51
C TYR A 191 -13.05 1.47 27.83
N ARG A 192 -14.29 1.81 28.17
CA ARG A 192 -14.91 3.04 27.68
C ARG A 192 -14.17 4.23 28.27
N VAL A 193 -13.63 5.05 27.40
CA VAL A 193 -13.00 6.32 27.77
C VAL A 193 -14.07 7.31 28.27
N GLY A 194 -13.76 7.99 29.38
CA GLY A 194 -14.63 8.98 30.01
C GLY A 194 -14.71 10.30 29.23
N LEU A 195 -15.50 11.25 29.75
CA LEU A 195 -15.73 12.55 29.11
C LEU A 195 -14.49 13.44 29.00
N GLN A 196 -13.47 13.21 29.84
CA GLN A 196 -12.21 13.95 29.83
C GLN A 196 -11.20 13.41 28.81
N GLY A 197 -11.58 12.39 28.06
CA GLY A 197 -10.68 11.64 27.19
C GLY A 197 -9.71 10.74 27.96
N PHE A 198 -8.63 10.34 27.29
CA PHE A 198 -7.57 9.52 27.87
C PHE A 198 -6.21 10.17 27.72
N THR A 199 -5.30 9.87 28.63
CA THR A 199 -3.91 10.33 28.65
C THR A 199 -2.94 9.24 28.17
N LEU A 200 -1.68 9.59 27.93
CA LEU A 200 -0.63 8.60 27.64
C LEU A 200 -0.58 7.50 28.71
N LYS A 201 -0.71 7.87 29.99
CA LYS A 201 -0.72 6.91 31.09
C LYS A 201 -1.92 5.95 31.00
N ASP A 202 -3.08 6.44 30.60
CA ASP A 202 -4.26 5.59 30.39
C ASP A 202 -4.05 4.59 29.24
N LEU A 203 -3.42 5.03 28.14
CA LEU A 203 -3.03 4.13 27.04
C LEU A 203 -2.06 3.03 27.52
N GLN A 204 -1.04 3.40 28.28
CA GLN A 204 -0.04 2.47 28.81
C GLN A 204 -0.67 1.46 29.78
N ASN A 205 -1.52 1.92 30.70
CA ASN A 205 -2.26 1.05 31.61
C ASN A 205 -3.17 0.07 30.83
N GLU A 206 -3.79 0.53 29.76
CA GLU A 206 -4.66 -0.30 28.94
C GLU A 206 -3.86 -1.35 28.15
N LEU A 207 -2.68 -1.02 27.62
CA LEU A 207 -1.74 -1.99 27.01
C LEU A 207 -1.35 -3.09 28.01
N GLU A 208 -1.03 -2.73 29.24
CA GLU A 208 -0.68 -3.69 30.30
C GLU A 208 -1.87 -4.58 30.67
N ARG A 209 -3.04 -3.98 30.90
CA ARG A 209 -4.26 -4.69 31.30
C ARG A 209 -4.68 -5.72 30.26
N LEU A 210 -4.63 -5.35 28.98
CA LEU A 210 -4.94 -6.25 27.85
C LEU A 210 -3.87 -7.34 27.63
N GLY A 211 -2.82 -7.37 28.45
CA GLY A 211 -1.75 -8.37 28.37
C GLY A 211 -0.80 -8.14 27.19
N LEU A 212 -0.84 -6.97 26.54
CA LEU A 212 -0.03 -6.67 25.36
C LEU A 212 1.43 -6.43 25.71
N VAL A 213 1.73 -5.98 26.94
CA VAL A 213 3.11 -5.87 27.44
C VAL A 213 3.76 -7.26 27.58
N LYS A 214 2.99 -8.31 27.86
CA LYS A 214 3.53 -9.67 27.89
C LYS A 214 3.85 -10.19 26.50
N THR A 215 3.00 -9.88 25.52
CA THR A 215 3.21 -10.22 24.11
C THR A 215 4.35 -9.41 23.48
N PHE A 216 4.44 -8.13 23.84
CA PHE A 216 5.39 -7.16 23.30
C PHE A 216 6.03 -6.37 24.46
N PRO A 217 7.13 -6.88 25.04
CA PRO A 217 7.75 -6.23 26.21
C PRO A 217 8.15 -4.77 26.00
N PHE A 218 8.54 -4.41 24.78
CA PHE A 218 8.97 -3.07 24.39
C PHE A 218 7.83 -2.14 23.94
N ILE A 219 6.56 -2.59 23.91
CA ILE A 219 5.46 -1.81 23.31
C ILE A 219 5.22 -0.47 24.00
N VAL A 220 5.44 -0.42 25.32
CA VAL A 220 5.28 0.79 26.10
C VAL A 220 6.45 1.74 25.85
N GLU A 221 7.69 1.24 25.98
CA GLU A 221 8.91 2.03 25.86
C GLU A 221 9.13 2.57 24.44
N ASP A 222 8.90 1.75 23.41
CA ASP A 222 9.27 2.10 22.04
C ASP A 222 8.15 2.81 21.26
N TYR A 223 6.87 2.57 21.60
CA TYR A 223 5.75 2.99 20.75
C TYR A 223 4.67 3.83 21.44
N SER A 224 4.43 3.67 22.74
CA SER A 224 3.24 4.28 23.36
C SER A 224 3.22 5.81 23.28
N GLU A 225 4.37 6.46 23.51
CA GLU A 225 4.51 7.91 23.45
C GLU A 225 4.29 8.44 22.03
N PHE A 226 5.03 7.90 21.06
CA PHE A 226 4.88 8.27 19.65
C PHE A 226 3.45 8.08 19.13
N VAL A 227 2.81 6.95 19.47
CA VAL A 227 1.42 6.67 19.07
C VAL A 227 0.45 7.63 19.73
N PHE A 228 0.66 7.96 21.01
CA PHE A 228 -0.18 8.93 21.72
C PHE A 228 -0.08 10.32 21.09
N GLU A 229 1.13 10.82 20.84
CA GLU A 229 1.37 12.11 20.17
C GLU A 229 0.72 12.14 18.79
N TRP A 230 0.85 11.05 18.02
CA TRP A 230 0.24 10.94 16.71
C TRP A 230 -1.31 10.95 16.78
N THR A 231 -1.86 10.29 17.79
CA THR A 231 -3.32 10.24 18.00
C THR A 231 -3.85 11.60 18.45
N GLU A 232 -3.12 12.33 19.29
CA GLU A 232 -3.41 13.72 19.65
C GLU A 232 -3.39 14.65 18.43
N LEU A 233 -2.45 14.45 17.51
CA LEU A 233 -2.34 15.25 16.28
C LEU A 233 -3.51 15.02 15.31
N GLU A 234 -3.98 13.77 15.21
CA GLU A 234 -5.05 13.37 14.28
C GLU A 234 -6.45 13.43 14.91
N LYS A 235 -6.58 13.87 16.17
CA LYS A 235 -7.86 13.85 16.88
C LYS A 235 -8.87 14.75 16.19
N LYS A 236 -10.11 14.25 16.11
CA LYS A 236 -11.21 14.96 15.45
C LYS A 236 -12.03 15.82 16.40
N GLU A 237 -11.82 15.66 17.70
CA GLU A 237 -12.56 16.33 18.76
C GLU A 237 -11.57 16.94 19.76
N GLU A 238 -12.08 17.74 20.68
CA GLU A 238 -11.26 18.38 21.72
C GLU A 238 -10.49 17.36 22.59
N VAL A 239 -11.10 16.20 22.83
CA VAL A 239 -10.56 15.10 23.66
C VAL A 239 -10.50 13.78 22.89
N LEU A 240 -9.57 12.90 23.29
CA LEU A 240 -9.46 11.56 22.73
C LEU A 240 -10.56 10.64 23.27
N ARG A 241 -11.35 10.05 22.38
CA ARG A 241 -12.50 9.21 22.72
C ARG A 241 -12.14 7.74 22.73
N THR A 242 -13.15 6.90 23.00
CA THR A 242 -13.00 5.43 22.95
C THR A 242 -12.58 4.92 21.57
N CYS A 243 -13.08 5.52 20.48
CA CYS A 243 -12.64 5.14 19.13
C CYS A 243 -11.15 5.44 18.91
N ASP A 244 -10.65 6.53 19.49
CA ASP A 244 -9.25 6.94 19.37
C ASP A 244 -8.36 6.01 20.23
N MET A 245 -8.86 5.50 21.36
CA MET A 245 -8.18 4.46 22.15
C MET A 245 -8.06 3.16 21.36
N HIS A 246 -9.12 2.72 20.67
CA HIS A 246 -9.04 1.55 19.78
C HIS A 246 -7.98 1.73 18.69
N ASP A 247 -7.93 2.92 18.09
CA ASP A 247 -6.96 3.23 17.03
C ASP A 247 -5.53 3.25 17.55
N ALA A 248 -5.30 3.88 18.72
CA ALA A 248 -4.00 3.91 19.37
C ALA A 248 -3.52 2.50 19.73
N LEU A 249 -4.38 1.68 20.34
CA LEU A 249 -4.04 0.29 20.70
C LEU A 249 -3.74 -0.57 19.47
N GLU A 250 -4.50 -0.41 18.39
CA GLU A 250 -4.22 -1.10 17.12
C GLU A 250 -2.87 -0.65 16.53
N LEU A 251 -2.59 0.65 16.59
CA LEU A 251 -1.35 1.21 16.04
C LEU A 251 -0.12 0.74 16.82
N CYS A 252 -0.15 0.75 18.15
CA CYS A 252 0.90 0.20 19.01
C CYS A 252 1.19 -1.27 18.67
N GLN A 253 0.15 -2.10 18.59
CA GLN A 253 0.30 -3.53 18.28
C GLN A 253 0.82 -3.75 16.86
N ARG A 254 0.32 -3.00 15.88
CA ARG A 254 0.79 -3.08 14.49
C ARG A 254 2.27 -2.73 14.38
N TYR A 255 2.73 -1.68 15.06
CA TYR A 255 4.15 -1.31 15.05
C TYR A 255 5.00 -2.38 15.69
N ALA A 256 4.60 -2.89 16.85
CA ALA A 256 5.32 -3.96 17.54
C ALA A 256 5.35 -5.28 16.75
N LEU A 257 4.29 -5.59 16.01
CA LEU A 257 4.22 -6.74 15.09
C LEU A 257 5.20 -6.57 13.93
N LEU A 258 5.16 -5.42 13.25
CA LEU A 258 5.96 -5.14 12.07
C LEU A 258 7.45 -4.95 12.37
N SER A 259 7.80 -4.46 13.57
CA SER A 259 9.20 -4.32 13.97
C SER A 259 9.89 -5.66 14.22
N ARG A 260 9.13 -6.74 14.45
CA ARG A 260 9.68 -8.09 14.62
C ARG A 260 9.83 -8.84 13.30
N HIS A 261 9.07 -8.48 12.28
CA HIS A 261 9.10 -9.13 10.96
C HIS A 261 9.26 -8.08 9.87
N MET A 262 10.51 -7.72 9.63
CA MET A 262 10.90 -6.70 8.66
C MET A 262 10.51 -7.10 7.23
N GLU A 263 10.29 -8.39 6.96
CA GLU A 263 9.81 -8.90 5.69
C GLU A 263 8.40 -8.40 5.34
N LEU A 264 7.53 -8.19 6.34
CA LEU A 264 6.23 -7.55 6.11
C LEU A 264 6.40 -6.06 5.79
N VAL A 265 7.37 -5.39 6.41
CA VAL A 265 7.72 -4.00 6.10
C VAL A 265 8.31 -3.88 4.69
N ASP A 266 9.14 -4.85 4.29
CA ASP A 266 9.72 -4.95 2.96
C ASP A 266 8.64 -5.14 1.90
N PHE A 267 7.69 -6.06 2.13
CA PHE A 267 6.54 -6.24 1.25
C PHE A 267 5.76 -4.94 1.04
N LEU A 268 5.50 -4.21 2.13
CA LEU A 268 4.83 -2.90 2.07
C LEU A 268 5.67 -1.86 1.34
N HIS A 269 6.99 -1.88 1.50
CA HIS A 269 7.90 -0.96 0.82
C HIS A 269 7.95 -1.21 -0.69
N TYR A 270 8.18 -2.45 -1.12
CA TYR A 270 8.22 -2.80 -2.54
C TYR A 270 6.86 -2.57 -3.23
N SER A 271 5.77 -2.72 -2.47
CA SER A 271 4.43 -2.35 -2.93
C SER A 271 4.16 -0.83 -2.92
N GLY A 272 5.14 0.01 -2.57
CA GLY A 272 5.01 1.47 -2.47
C GLY A 272 4.08 1.98 -1.37
N ALA A 273 3.67 1.10 -0.47
CA ALA A 273 2.65 1.35 0.53
C ALA A 273 3.22 1.63 1.93
N CYS A 274 4.54 1.72 2.07
CA CYS A 274 5.21 1.96 3.35
C CYS A 274 4.82 3.28 4.03
N SER A 275 4.37 4.30 3.28
CA SER A 275 3.81 5.54 3.85
C SER A 275 2.59 5.29 4.74
N ARG A 276 1.86 4.20 4.48
CA ARG A 276 0.68 3.79 5.26
C ARG A 276 1.04 3.28 6.65
N LEU A 277 2.31 2.96 6.87
CA LEU A 277 2.77 2.56 8.19
C LEU A 277 2.79 3.73 9.16
N LYS A 278 2.73 4.99 8.71
CA LYS A 278 2.84 6.17 9.60
C LYS A 278 4.06 6.09 10.56
N MET A 279 5.08 5.32 10.18
CA MET A 279 6.35 5.13 10.88
C MET A 279 7.50 5.23 9.87
N LYS A 280 8.72 5.45 10.35
CA LYS A 280 9.91 5.50 9.48
C LYS A 280 10.18 4.11 8.90
N CYS A 281 9.91 3.93 7.61
CA CYS A 281 10.30 2.72 6.88
C CYS A 281 11.82 2.65 6.80
N HIS A 282 12.40 1.53 7.24
CA HIS A 282 13.85 1.33 7.24
C HIS A 282 14.43 1.41 5.82
N ARG A 283 13.79 0.78 4.81
CA ARG A 283 14.20 0.88 3.41
C ARG A 283 14.21 2.32 2.90
N CYS A 284 13.19 3.11 3.23
CA CYS A 284 13.14 4.53 2.86
C CYS A 284 14.27 5.33 3.53
N ARG A 285 14.53 5.08 4.81
CA ARG A 285 15.62 5.73 5.56
C ARG A 285 16.97 5.39 4.94
N ASP A 286 17.21 4.12 4.66
CA ASP A 286 18.49 3.64 4.14
C ASP A 286 18.71 4.18 2.71
N ALA A 287 17.66 4.23 1.88
CA ALA A 287 17.70 4.88 0.56
C ALA A 287 17.98 6.40 0.66
N ALA A 288 17.38 7.09 1.63
CA ALA A 288 17.64 8.50 1.85
C ALA A 288 19.07 8.77 2.34
N ALA A 289 19.62 7.90 3.19
CA ALA A 289 21.01 7.98 3.63
C ALA A 289 21.98 7.76 2.46
N ALA A 290 21.75 6.75 1.63
CA ALA A 290 22.56 6.49 0.44
C ALA A 290 22.55 7.66 -0.55
N LYS A 291 21.38 8.29 -0.78
CA LYS A 291 21.26 9.48 -1.63
C LYS A 291 22.05 10.67 -1.06
N LYS A 292 22.02 10.88 0.25
CA LYS A 292 22.81 11.95 0.90
C LYS A 292 24.31 11.73 0.70
N GLU A 293 24.78 10.50 0.93
CA GLU A 293 26.20 10.15 0.75
C GLU A 293 26.65 10.32 -0.71
N GLN A 294 25.81 9.96 -1.69
CA GLN A 294 26.09 10.20 -3.12
C GLN A 294 26.13 11.69 -3.45
N THR A 295 25.18 12.48 -2.95
CA THR A 295 25.11 13.92 -3.20
C THR A 295 26.32 14.65 -2.58
N GLU A 296 26.76 14.24 -1.39
CA GLU A 296 27.94 14.78 -0.72
C GLU A 296 29.23 14.46 -1.50
N LYS A 297 29.37 13.23 -2.01
CA LYS A 297 30.49 12.85 -2.89
C LYS A 297 30.50 13.62 -4.21
N GLU A 298 29.35 13.78 -4.86
CA GLU A 298 29.24 14.57 -6.10
C GLU A 298 29.53 16.07 -5.87
N LEU A 299 29.19 16.62 -4.70
CA LEU A 299 29.51 18.00 -4.30
C LEU A 299 31.01 18.18 -4.00
N GLU A 300 31.68 17.15 -3.48
CA GLU A 300 33.13 17.16 -3.27
C GLU A 300 33.90 17.01 -4.59
N GLU A 301 33.41 16.18 -5.52
CA GLU A 301 33.98 16.01 -6.86
C GLU A 301 33.77 17.28 -7.73
N LYS A 302 32.60 17.91 -7.65
CA LYS A 302 32.33 19.20 -8.33
C LYS A 302 33.09 20.40 -7.73
N LYS A 303 33.64 20.27 -6.51
CA LYS A 303 34.59 21.25 -5.96
C LYS A 303 36.03 21.03 -6.45
N GLY A 304 36.30 19.88 -7.07
CA GLY A 304 37.60 19.54 -7.68
C GLY A 304 37.71 19.91 -9.17
N GLU A 305 36.59 20.00 -9.90
CA GLU A 305 36.61 20.24 -11.35
C GLU A 305 35.79 21.48 -11.74
N GLY A 306 36.49 22.52 -12.22
CA GLY A 306 35.88 23.73 -12.75
C GLY A 306 35.12 23.49 -14.05
N SER A 307 33.87 24.00 -14.08
CA SER A 307 32.98 24.35 -15.20
C SER A 307 33.07 23.57 -16.53
N ASN A 308 31.97 22.94 -16.94
CA ASN A 308 31.21 23.37 -18.13
C ASN A 308 29.84 22.65 -18.20
N CYS A 309 28.74 23.39 -18.09
CA CYS A 309 27.36 22.90 -18.15
C CYS A 309 26.66 23.57 -19.32
N GLN A 310 26.06 22.83 -20.27
CA GLN A 310 25.11 23.39 -21.24
C GLN A 310 24.34 22.41 -22.16
N LYS A 311 24.17 21.12 -21.84
CA LYS A 311 23.43 20.20 -22.74
C LYS A 311 22.35 19.32 -22.11
N GLU A 312 22.11 19.43 -20.81
CA GLU A 312 21.10 18.61 -20.12
C GLU A 312 19.78 19.36 -19.82
N ASP A 313 19.76 20.69 -19.98
CA ASP A 313 18.62 21.54 -19.60
C ASP A 313 17.36 21.34 -20.49
N ASP A 314 17.52 21.02 -21.78
CA ASP A 314 16.38 20.97 -22.73
C ASP A 314 15.47 19.74 -22.53
N GLN A 315 15.96 18.65 -21.92
CA GLN A 315 15.16 17.44 -21.70
C GLN A 315 14.36 17.48 -20.39
N VAL A 316 14.88 18.18 -19.36
CA VAL A 316 14.22 18.33 -18.05
C VAL A 316 13.04 19.30 -18.15
N GLU A 317 13.17 20.38 -18.92
CA GLU A 317 12.11 21.38 -19.10
C GLU A 317 10.86 20.80 -19.80
N THR A 318 11.04 19.77 -20.63
CA THR A 318 9.94 19.06 -21.32
C THR A 318 9.19 18.09 -20.38
N LEU A 319 9.86 17.56 -19.35
CA LEU A 319 9.29 16.69 -18.32
C LEU A 319 8.49 17.50 -17.29
N GLU A 320 9.03 18.64 -16.85
CA GLU A 320 8.38 19.52 -15.87
C GLU A 320 7.07 20.11 -16.42
N LYS A 321 7.06 20.54 -17.69
CA LYS A 321 5.85 21.07 -18.35
C LYS A 321 4.73 20.02 -18.49
N LYS A 322 5.06 18.72 -18.55
CA LYS A 322 4.06 17.65 -18.60
C LYS A 322 3.59 17.18 -17.23
N LEU A 323 4.44 17.26 -16.21
CA LEU A 323 4.06 17.01 -14.81
C LEU A 323 3.12 18.12 -14.29
N ALA A 324 3.40 19.38 -14.60
CA ALA A 324 2.57 20.51 -14.21
C ALA A 324 1.16 20.51 -14.86
N ALA A 325 1.02 19.93 -16.05
CA ALA A 325 -0.28 19.81 -16.72
C ALA A 325 -1.21 18.74 -16.10
N ILE A 326 -0.72 17.95 -15.14
CA ILE A 326 -1.44 16.81 -14.54
C ILE A 326 -1.79 17.07 -13.05
N ASP A 327 -1.24 18.13 -12.44
CA ASP A 327 -1.50 18.53 -11.05
C ASP A 327 -1.84 20.02 -10.94
N PRO A 328 -3.12 20.41 -10.76
CA PRO A 328 -3.51 21.81 -10.59
C PRO A 328 -3.08 22.42 -9.25
N ASN A 329 -2.43 21.68 -8.35
CA ASN A 329 -2.21 22.12 -6.96
C ASN A 329 -0.73 22.18 -6.52
N SER A 330 0.23 22.15 -7.45
CA SER A 330 1.64 22.35 -7.11
C SER A 330 2.13 23.77 -7.42
N GLU A 331 1.52 24.81 -6.84
CA GLU A 331 2.20 26.09 -6.66
C GLU A 331 1.87 26.72 -5.30
N THR A 332 2.94 27.23 -4.67
CA THR A 332 3.04 28.13 -3.50
C THR A 332 3.14 27.51 -2.10
N VAL A 333 4.37 27.14 -1.71
CA VAL A 333 4.94 27.65 -0.45
C VAL A 333 6.33 28.21 -0.74
N ALA A 334 6.37 29.52 -0.99
CA ALA A 334 7.57 30.33 -0.84
C ALA A 334 7.14 31.72 -0.32
N GLU A 335 7.80 32.15 0.75
CA GLU A 335 7.84 33.52 1.31
C GLU A 335 6.65 34.01 2.16
N THR A 336 6.63 33.67 3.46
CA THR A 336 6.99 34.55 4.60
C THR A 336 6.71 33.89 5.94
#